data_AF-A0A916R7B8-F1
#
_entry.id   AF-A0A916R7B8-F1
#
_cell.length_a   1.000
_cell.length_b   1.000
_cell.length_c   1.000
_cell.angle_alpha   90.00
_cell.angle_beta   90.00
_cell.angle_gamma   90.00
#
_symmetry.space_group_name_H-M   'P 1'
#
loop_
_entity.id
_entity.type
_entity.pdbx_description
1 polymer ?
#
loop_
_entity_poly.entity_id
_entity_poly.type
_entity_poly.pdbx_seq_one_letter_code
_entity_poly.pdbx_strand_id
1 'polypeptide(L)'
;MLQQHQKIQKGIKEQAAAPPKPTATVSFSGTADSYGQVNDFLLLLQNSPFFQGEKTKLISATKKANPTRLELQESRSTLAPDIPELPQVVEYKIETNLSPLGASELLPQLKSQGAIGLVDRIETLTEKGVF
;
A
#
# COMPACT_ATOMS: atom_id res chain seq x y z
N MET A 1 62.72 5.27 -22.33
CA MET A 1 61.62 4.46 -21.76
C MET A 1 60.88 5.28 -20.71
N LEU A 2 59.94 6.14 -21.11
CA LEU A 2 59.10 6.91 -20.18
C LEU A 2 57.78 7.25 -20.89
N GLN A 3 56.82 6.33 -20.84
CA GLN A 3 55.42 6.55 -21.21
C GLN A 3 54.62 5.27 -20.94
N GLN A 4 54.24 4.94 -19.70
CA GLN A 4 53.23 3.88 -19.44
C GLN A 4 52.48 3.98 -18.09
N HIS A 5 52.43 5.14 -17.41
CA HIS A 5 51.66 5.25 -16.14
C HIS A 5 50.38 6.09 -16.21
N GLN A 6 49.89 6.41 -17.41
CA GLN A 6 48.73 7.30 -17.59
C GLN A 6 47.55 6.62 -18.29
N LYS A 7 47.13 5.41 -17.86
CA LYS A 7 45.89 4.78 -18.40
C LYS A 7 45.00 4.02 -17.42
N ILE A 8 45.20 4.11 -16.10
CA ILE A 8 44.37 3.37 -15.12
C ILE A 8 43.70 4.30 -14.10
N GLN A 9 43.16 5.44 -14.54
CA GLN A 9 42.34 6.32 -13.68
C GLN A 9 41.12 6.90 -14.43
N LYS A 10 40.49 6.13 -15.33
CA LYS A 10 39.34 6.61 -16.12
C LYS A 10 38.15 5.66 -16.15
N GLY A 11 37.79 5.09 -14.99
CA GLY A 11 36.79 4.03 -14.94
C GLY A 11 35.78 4.03 -13.79
N ILE A 12 35.85 4.95 -12.81
CA ILE A 12 34.80 5.04 -11.78
C ILE A 12 34.02 6.32 -12.04
N LYS A 13 33.18 6.29 -13.07
CA LYS A 13 32.02 7.20 -13.10
C LYS A 13 31.03 6.60 -12.13
N GLU A 14 31.04 7.12 -10.92
CA GLU A 14 29.91 7.04 -10.00
C GLU A 14 28.70 7.58 -10.77
N GLN A 15 27.88 6.66 -11.27
CA GLN A 15 26.64 7.00 -11.95
C GLN A 15 25.74 7.57 -10.87
N ALA A 16 25.79 8.90 -10.69
CA ALA A 16 24.87 9.62 -9.81
C ALA A 16 23.46 9.17 -10.19
N ALA A 17 22.78 8.51 -9.23
CA ALA A 17 21.43 8.05 -9.41
C ALA A 17 20.57 9.24 -9.85
N ALA A 18 19.82 9.06 -10.94
CA ALA A 18 18.86 10.07 -11.38
C ALA A 18 17.96 10.44 -10.19
N PRO A 19 17.60 11.73 -10.02
CA PRO A 19 16.75 12.15 -8.91
C PRO A 19 15.46 11.31 -8.91
N PRO A 20 15.01 10.84 -7.74
CA PRO A 20 13.84 9.98 -7.65
C PRO A 20 12.63 10.69 -8.26
N LYS A 21 11.92 10.00 -9.15
CA LYS A 21 10.69 10.54 -9.77
C LYS A 21 9.68 10.86 -8.65
N PRO A 22 9.00 12.01 -8.69
CA PRO A 22 7.96 12.32 -7.72
C PRO A 22 6.82 11.30 -7.84
N THR A 23 6.43 10.72 -6.71
CA THR A 23 5.39 9.70 -6.58
C THR A 23 4.23 10.25 -5.77
N ALA A 24 2.99 9.93 -6.14
CA ALA A 24 1.81 10.36 -5.39
C ALA A 24 1.83 9.85 -3.94
N THR A 25 1.29 10.66 -3.03
CA THR A 25 1.00 10.27 -1.63
C THR A 25 -0.41 9.69 -1.55
N VAL A 26 -0.58 8.62 -0.79
CA VAL A 26 -1.83 7.89 -0.58
C VAL A 26 -2.12 7.79 0.91
N SER A 27 -3.39 7.97 1.30
CA SER A 27 -3.86 7.81 2.68
C SER A 27 -4.88 6.69 2.77
N PHE A 28 -4.71 5.82 3.75
CA PHE A 28 -5.65 4.76 4.13
C PHE A 28 -6.29 5.12 5.47
N SER A 29 -7.61 5.12 5.53
CA SER A 29 -8.36 5.35 6.77
C SER A 29 -9.41 4.25 6.93
N GLY A 30 -9.61 3.79 8.16
CA GLY A 30 -10.55 2.72 8.46
C GLY A 30 -10.66 2.40 9.94
N THR A 31 -11.30 1.28 10.25
CA THR A 31 -11.43 0.74 11.60
C THR A 31 -10.92 -0.71 11.63
N ALA A 32 -10.30 -1.11 12.73
CA ALA A 32 -9.85 -2.47 13.00
C ALA A 32 -10.30 -2.92 14.40
N ASP A 33 -10.36 -4.22 14.65
CA ASP A 33 -10.80 -4.76 15.95
C ASP A 33 -9.76 -4.54 17.05
N SER A 34 -8.49 -4.36 16.67
CA SER A 34 -7.39 -4.20 17.61
C SER A 34 -6.21 -3.41 17.03
N TYR A 35 -5.36 -2.90 17.91
CA TYR A 35 -4.08 -2.29 17.52
C TYR A 35 -3.13 -3.28 16.83
N GLY A 36 -3.25 -4.58 17.13
CA GLY A 36 -2.47 -5.62 16.46
C GLY A 36 -2.80 -5.71 14.97
N GLN A 37 -4.08 -5.73 14.62
CA GLN A 37 -4.51 -5.71 13.21
C GLN A 37 -4.05 -4.44 12.48
N VAL A 38 -4.05 -3.27 13.14
CA VAL A 38 -3.51 -2.03 12.56
C VAL A 38 -2.01 -2.16 12.30
N ASN A 39 -1.26 -2.76 13.23
CA ASN A 39 0.17 -3.01 13.07
C ASN A 39 0.45 -3.98 11.92
N ASP A 40 -0.29 -5.08 11.83
CA ASP A 40 -0.12 -6.07 10.77
C ASP A 40 -0.40 -5.45 9.39
N PHE A 41 -1.43 -4.61 9.30
CA PHE A 41 -1.72 -3.86 8.07
C PHE A 41 -0.62 -2.84 7.74
N LEU A 42 -0.08 -2.12 8.73
CA LEU A 42 1.05 -1.22 8.53
C LEU A 42 2.29 -1.97 7.99
N LEU A 43 2.61 -3.12 8.59
CA LEU A 43 3.72 -3.98 8.15
C LEU A 43 3.49 -4.53 6.75
N LEU A 44 2.26 -4.94 6.42
CA LEU A 44 1.91 -5.36 5.06
C LEU A 44 2.18 -4.24 4.05
N LEU A 45 1.77 -3.01 4.35
CA LEU A 45 2.02 -1.85 3.49
C LEU A 45 3.52 -1.52 3.38
N GLN A 46 4.29 -1.67 4.47
CA GLN A 46 5.73 -1.44 4.47
C GLN A 46 6.50 -2.45 3.61
N ASN A 47 6.07 -3.71 3.60
CA ASN A 47 6.68 -4.78 2.81
C ASN A 47 6.12 -4.89 1.39
N SER A 48 5.14 -4.06 1.04
CA SER A 48 4.52 -4.08 -0.28
C SER A 48 5.42 -3.39 -1.31
N PRO A 49 5.69 -4.02 -2.46
CA PRO A 49 6.48 -3.41 -3.52
C PRO A 49 5.73 -2.29 -4.28
N PHE A 50 4.43 -2.14 -4.03
CA PHE A 50 3.59 -1.08 -4.60
C PHE A 50 3.71 0.26 -3.87
N PHE A 51 4.34 0.26 -2.69
CA PHE A 51 4.50 1.45 -1.85
C PHE A 51 5.97 1.65 -1.45
N GLN A 52 6.30 2.86 -1.02
CA GLN A 52 7.60 3.15 -0.42
C GLN A 52 7.54 2.86 1.07
N GLY A 53 8.01 1.67 1.48
CA GLY A 53 7.96 1.23 2.88
C GLY A 53 8.55 2.22 3.88
N GLU A 54 9.70 2.82 3.55
CA GLU A 54 10.38 3.86 4.35
C GLU A 54 9.54 5.14 4.56
N LYS A 55 8.54 5.37 3.70
CA LYS A 55 7.61 6.51 3.79
C LYS A 55 6.24 6.11 4.34
N THR A 56 5.99 4.82 4.57
CA THR A 56 4.73 4.33 5.14
C THR A 56 4.70 4.59 6.65
N LYS A 57 3.75 5.40 7.10
CA LYS A 57 3.64 5.86 8.49
C LYS A 57 2.23 5.77 9.01
N LEU A 58 2.09 5.32 10.26
CA LEU A 58 0.86 5.44 11.03
C LEU A 58 0.70 6.89 11.50
N ILE A 59 -0.37 7.55 11.07
CA ILE A 59 -0.68 8.95 11.41
C ILE A 59 -1.51 9.02 12.69
N SER A 60 -2.49 8.13 12.84
CA SER A 60 -3.31 8.04 14.05
C SER A 60 -3.86 6.63 14.26
N ALA A 61 -4.06 6.24 15.52
CA ALA A 61 -4.77 5.02 15.91
C ALA A 61 -5.44 5.22 17.28
N THR A 62 -6.77 5.24 17.32
CA THR A 62 -7.53 5.59 18.54
C THR A 62 -8.70 4.64 18.73
N LYS A 63 -8.86 4.10 19.94
CA LYS A 63 -10.06 3.33 20.31
C LYS A 63 -11.29 4.24 20.36
N LYS A 64 -12.37 3.81 19.70
CA LYS A 64 -13.67 4.49 19.65
C LYS A 64 -14.81 3.47 19.74
N ALA A 65 -16.00 3.96 20.07
CA ALA A 65 -17.22 3.16 19.95
C ALA A 65 -17.40 2.69 18.50
N ASN A 66 -17.89 1.47 18.32
CA ASN A 66 -18.11 0.91 17.00
C ASN A 66 -19.30 1.60 16.31
N PRO A 67 -19.10 2.20 15.12
CA PRO A 67 -20.17 2.92 14.41
C PRO A 67 -21.16 1.98 13.70
N THR A 68 -20.94 0.67 13.70
CA THR A 68 -21.83 -0.30 13.04
C THR A 68 -23.22 -0.27 13.66
N ARG A 69 -24.23 -0.08 12.81
CA ARG A 69 -25.63 -0.16 13.20
C ARG A 69 -26.12 -1.59 13.08
N LEU A 70 -26.67 -2.13 14.17
CA LEU A 70 -27.34 -3.42 14.15
C LEU A 70 -28.77 -3.26 13.65
N GLU A 71 -29.12 -4.04 12.63
CA GLU A 71 -30.50 -4.21 12.18
C GLU A 71 -31.02 -5.55 12.68
N LEU A 72 -32.10 -5.51 13.46
CA LEU A 72 -32.75 -6.70 13.98
C LEU A 72 -33.82 -7.14 12.99
N GLN A 73 -33.86 -8.43 12.68
CA GLN A 73 -35.01 -9.00 11.97
C GLN A 73 -36.24 -8.90 12.86
N GLU A 74 -37.38 -8.53 12.27
CA GLU A 74 -38.64 -8.43 13.00
C GLU A 74 -39.01 -9.80 13.60
N SER A 75 -39.03 -9.86 14.93
CA SER A 75 -39.49 -11.03 15.66
C SER A 75 -40.96 -10.83 16.07
N ARG A 76 -41.76 -11.90 16.09
CA ARG A 76 -43.15 -11.87 16.60
C ARG A 76 -43.23 -11.71 18.13
N SER A 77 -42.14 -11.31 18.78
CA SER A 77 -42.05 -11.16 20.23
C SER A 77 -42.62 -9.82 20.66
N THR A 78 -43.43 -9.82 21.72
CA THR A 78 -44.00 -8.61 22.34
C THR A 78 -43.02 -7.90 23.28
N LEU A 79 -41.80 -8.42 23.42
CA LEU A 79 -40.73 -7.82 24.22
C LEU A 79 -39.87 -6.94 23.32
N ALA A 80 -39.56 -5.72 23.77
CA ALA A 80 -38.60 -4.86 23.09
C ALA A 80 -37.26 -5.62 22.98
N PRO A 81 -36.67 -5.73 21.77
CA PRO A 81 -35.44 -6.47 21.61
C PRO A 81 -34.28 -5.70 22.26
N ASP A 82 -33.51 -6.40 23.09
CA ASP A 82 -32.27 -5.87 23.65
C ASP A 82 -31.21 -5.82 22.54
N ILE A 83 -30.69 -4.64 22.23
CA ILE A 83 -29.66 -4.46 21.20
C ILE A 83 -28.30 -4.58 21.89
N PRO A 84 -27.49 -5.61 21.57
CA PRO A 84 -26.21 -5.79 22.24
C PRO A 84 -25.25 -4.64 21.95
N GLU A 85 -24.50 -4.21 22.97
CA GLU A 85 -23.41 -3.26 22.79
C GLU A 85 -22.29 -3.89 21.96
N LEU A 86 -21.81 -3.16 20.96
CA LEU A 86 -20.71 -3.61 20.12
C LEU A 86 -19.35 -3.30 20.77
N PRO A 87 -18.37 -4.20 20.64
CA PRO A 87 -17.03 -3.96 21.13
C PRO A 87 -16.41 -2.74 20.44
N GLN A 88 -15.63 -1.96 21.20
CA GLN A 88 -14.90 -0.81 20.65
C GLN A 88 -13.94 -1.23 19.53
N VAL A 89 -13.77 -0.33 18.55
CA VAL A 89 -12.86 -0.49 17.42
C VAL A 89 -11.72 0.51 17.49
N VAL A 90 -10.63 0.25 16.78
CA VAL A 90 -9.52 1.17 16.59
C VAL A 90 -9.69 1.88 15.25
N GLU A 91 -10.02 3.17 15.28
CA GLU A 91 -10.00 4.03 14.10
C GLU A 91 -8.55 4.40 13.78
N TYR A 92 -8.12 4.21 12.53
CA TYR A 92 -6.74 4.45 12.11
C TYR A 92 -6.65 5.30 10.84
N LYS A 93 -5.49 5.96 10.69
CA LYS A 93 -5.05 6.61 9.46
C LYS A 93 -3.58 6.27 9.19
N ILE A 94 -3.27 5.77 8.00
CA ILE A 94 -1.92 5.46 7.52
C ILE A 94 -1.66 6.28 6.25
N GLU A 95 -0.45 6.81 6.10
CA GLU A 95 0.00 7.53 4.91
C GLU A 95 1.22 6.83 4.31
N THR A 96 1.33 6.80 2.98
CA THR A 96 2.50 6.32 2.26
C THR A 96 2.64 6.98 0.89
N ASN A 97 3.71 6.68 0.17
CA ASN A 97 3.89 7.06 -1.22
C ASN A 97 3.83 5.83 -2.12
N LEU A 98 3.33 6.01 -3.35
CA LEU A 98 3.42 4.97 -4.38
C LEU A 98 4.87 4.62 -4.68
N SER A 99 5.11 3.37 -5.08
CA SER A 99 6.42 2.93 -5.55
C SER A 99 6.89 3.74 -6.77
N PRO A 100 8.18 4.08 -6.87
CA PRO A 100 8.73 4.73 -8.07
C PRO A 100 8.96 3.74 -9.23
N LEU A 101 8.73 2.44 -9.00
CA LEU A 101 8.91 1.38 -10.00
C LEU A 101 7.97 1.55 -11.19
N GLY A 102 8.45 1.18 -12.37
CA GLY A 102 7.68 1.24 -13.61
C GLY A 102 6.71 0.05 -13.79
N ALA A 103 5.85 0.15 -14.79
CA ALA A 103 4.90 -0.93 -15.13
C ALA A 103 5.60 -2.28 -15.38
N SER A 104 6.74 -2.30 -16.08
CA SER A 104 7.51 -3.52 -16.35
C SER A 104 7.98 -4.24 -15.08
N GLU A 105 8.14 -3.52 -13.97
CA GLU A 105 8.58 -4.06 -12.68
C GLU A 105 7.39 -4.47 -11.80
N LEU A 106 6.27 -3.75 -11.89
CA LEU A 106 5.07 -3.98 -11.07
C LEU A 106 4.07 -4.99 -11.67
N LEU A 107 3.99 -5.11 -13.00
CA LEU A 107 3.08 -6.07 -13.66
C LEU A 107 3.36 -7.54 -13.29
N PRO A 108 4.64 -8.00 -13.26
CA PRO A 108 4.94 -9.36 -12.79
C PRO A 108 4.49 -9.62 -11.36
N GLN A 109 4.58 -8.60 -10.49
CA GLN A 109 4.14 -8.71 -9.11
C GLN A 109 2.62 -8.82 -9.03
N LEU A 110 1.88 -8.00 -9.76
CA LEU A 110 0.41 -8.10 -9.87
C LEU A 110 -0.03 -9.49 -10.34
N LYS A 111 0.64 -10.03 -11.37
CA LYS A 111 0.39 -11.39 -11.86
C LYS A 111 0.63 -12.45 -10.78
N SER A 112 1.73 -12.34 -10.04
CA SER A 112 2.07 -13.28 -8.96
C SER A 112 1.06 -13.24 -7.80
N GLN A 113 0.44 -12.07 -7.57
CA GLN A 113 -0.60 -11.87 -6.56
C GLN A 113 -2.01 -12.23 -7.08
N GLY A 114 -2.11 -12.85 -8.26
CA GLY A 114 -3.37 -13.36 -8.82
C GLY A 114 -4.20 -12.33 -9.60
N ALA A 115 -3.69 -11.12 -9.82
CA ALA A 115 -4.39 -10.06 -10.55
C ALA A 115 -4.28 -10.21 -12.08
N ILE A 116 -4.44 -11.43 -12.61
CA ILE A 116 -4.20 -11.79 -14.01
C ILE A 116 -5.05 -10.93 -14.96
N GLY A 117 -6.36 -10.83 -14.72
CA GLY A 117 -7.23 -10.04 -15.61
C GLY A 117 -6.94 -8.53 -15.61
N LEU A 118 -6.33 -7.99 -14.54
CA LEU A 118 -5.88 -6.60 -14.51
C LEU A 118 -4.61 -6.42 -15.34
N VAL A 119 -3.67 -7.37 -15.24
CA VAL A 119 -2.46 -7.40 -16.07
C VAL A 119 -2.83 -7.48 -17.55
N ASP A 120 -3.69 -8.42 -17.94
CA ASP A 120 -4.14 -8.59 -19.32
C ASP A 120 -4.80 -7.30 -19.86
N ARG A 121 -5.60 -6.62 -19.03
CA ARG A 121 -6.24 -5.35 -19.40
C ARG A 121 -5.22 -4.24 -19.60
N ILE A 122 -4.21 -4.13 -18.75
CA ILE A 122 -3.14 -3.13 -18.90
C ILE A 122 -2.35 -3.41 -20.18
N GLU A 123 -1.92 -4.65 -20.40
CA GLU A 123 -1.18 -5.06 -21.60
C GLU A 123 -1.99 -4.77 -22.88
N THR A 124 -3.27 -5.15 -22.90
CA THR A 124 -4.17 -4.86 -24.03
C THR A 124 -4.29 -3.35 -24.30
N LEU A 125 -4.36 -2.52 -23.27
CA LEU A 125 -4.47 -1.07 -23.42
C LEU A 125 -3.15 -0.44 -23.91
N THR A 126 -2.01 -0.95 -23.45
CA THR A 126 -0.69 -0.56 -23.95
C THR A 126 -0.50 -0.95 -25.42
N GLU A 127 -0.87 -2.18 -25.81
CA GLU A 127 -0.82 -2.63 -27.21
C GLU A 127 -1.69 -1.77 -28.14
N LYS A 128 -2.83 -1.28 -27.63
CA LYS A 128 -3.73 -0.36 -28.35
C LYS A 128 -3.24 1.10 -28.35
N GLY A 129 -2.11 1.41 -27.70
CA GLY A 129 -1.56 2.77 -27.63
C GLY A 129 -2.41 3.75 -26.81
N VAL A 130 -3.19 3.25 -25.85
CA VAL A 130 -4.00 4.10 -24.94
C VAL A 130 -3.12 4.75 -23.85
N PHE A 131 -2.00 4.12 -23.52
CA PHE A 131 -0.98 4.58 -22.58
C PHE A 131 0.35 4.81 -23.28
#